data_AF-A0A4V6WKV7-F1
#
_entry.id   AF-A0A4V6WKV7-F1
#
_cell.length_a   1.000
_cell.length_b   1.000
_cell.length_c   1.000
_cell.angle_alpha   90.00
_cell.angle_beta   90.00
_cell.angle_gamma   90.00
#
_symmetry.space_group_name_H-M   'P 1'
#
loop_
_entity.id
_entity.type
_entity.pdbx_description
1 polymer ?
#
loop_
_entity_poly.entity_id
_entity_poly.type
_entity_poly.pdbx_seq_one_letter_code
_entity_poly.pdbx_strand_id
1 'polypeptide(L)'
;MSEQQKQLQSLSDEFQSLKTELQTTVSARQKLESQQQENLGVQKEFATLSDDANVYKLVGPVLLKQDTSEARSTVDGRLEFIEKEMRRMQTVPEHFDSSDLRTTPYAHLPRPSDYSIRTGGVLSRAKGQPPKIDGGYPTPWIEM
;
A
#
# COMPACT_ATOMS: atom_id res chain seq x y z
N MET A 1 -37.68 -9.89 -25.51
CA MET A 1 -36.29 -10.37 -25.28
C MET A 1 -36.35 -11.87 -25.08
N SER A 2 -35.71 -12.65 -25.94
CA SER A 2 -35.63 -14.11 -25.73
C SER A 2 -34.84 -14.41 -24.46
N GLU A 3 -35.09 -15.55 -23.83
CA GLU A 3 -34.43 -15.97 -22.59
C GLU A 3 -32.90 -16.04 -22.75
N GLN A 4 -32.43 -16.49 -23.92
CA GLN A 4 -31.02 -16.48 -24.30
C GLN A 4 -30.41 -15.08 -24.32
N GLN A 5 -31.15 -14.08 -24.81
CA GLN A 5 -30.67 -12.70 -24.85
C GLN A 5 -30.56 -12.08 -23.46
N LYS A 6 -31.46 -12.45 -22.54
CA LYS A 6 -31.38 -12.04 -21.13
C LYS A 6 -30.17 -12.66 -20.42
N GLN A 7 -29.92 -13.94 -20.67
CA GLN A 7 -28.79 -14.66 -20.07
C GLN A 7 -27.45 -14.10 -20.55
N LEU A 8 -27.33 -13.77 -21.85
CA LEU A 8 -26.14 -13.10 -22.40
C LEU A 8 -25.90 -11.70 -21.80
N GLN A 9 -26.97 -10.93 -21.59
CA GLN A 9 -26.86 -9.62 -20.93
C GLN A 9 -26.38 -9.77 -19.48
N SER A 10 -27.00 -10.68 -18.71
CA SER A 10 -26.62 -10.95 -17.32
C SER A 10 -25.15 -11.35 -17.20
N LEU A 11 -24.67 -12.25 -18.05
CA LEU A 11 -23.28 -12.68 -18.05
C LEU A 11 -22.32 -11.54 -18.41
N SER A 12 -22.73 -10.64 -19.32
CA SER A 12 -21.93 -9.47 -19.67
C SER A 12 -21.82 -8.47 -18.50
N ASP A 13 -22.92 -8.24 -17.79
CA ASP A 13 -22.95 -7.33 -16.64
C ASP A 13 -22.11 -7.89 -15.48
N GLU A 14 -22.23 -9.19 -15.20
CA GLU A 14 -21.42 -9.89 -14.19
C GLU A 14 -19.92 -9.86 -14.54
N PHE A 15 -19.58 -10.10 -15.81
CA PHE A 15 -18.19 -10.02 -16.27
C PHE A 15 -17.60 -8.61 -16.10
N GLN A 16 -18.36 -7.56 -16.41
CA GLN A 16 -17.89 -6.19 -16.20
C GLN A 16 -17.70 -5.88 -14.72
N SER A 17 -18.61 -6.35 -13.86
CA SER A 17 -18.49 -6.22 -12.41
C SER A 17 -17.22 -6.88 -11.89
N LEU A 18 -16.98 -8.14 -12.24
CA LEU A 18 -15.79 -8.89 -11.85
C LEU A 18 -14.50 -8.22 -12.34
N LYS A 19 -14.52 -7.65 -13.55
CA LYS A 19 -13.37 -6.91 -14.09
C LYS A 19 -13.06 -5.67 -13.25
N THR A 20 -14.07 -4.89 -12.87
CA THR A 20 -13.87 -3.72 -12.00
C THR A 20 -13.38 -4.13 -10.63
N GLU A 21 -13.95 -5.18 -10.03
CA GLU A 21 -13.50 -5.67 -8.73
C GLU A 21 -12.05 -6.13 -8.78
N LEU A 22 -11.67 -6.93 -9.78
CA LEU A 22 -10.28 -7.34 -9.98
C LEU A 22 -9.32 -6.14 -10.04
N GLN A 23 -9.69 -5.09 -10.80
CA GLN A 23 -8.87 -3.88 -10.90
C GLN A 23 -8.72 -3.18 -9.54
N THR A 24 -9.79 -3.09 -8.76
CA THR A 24 -9.76 -2.47 -7.43
C THR A 24 -8.91 -3.28 -6.45
N THR A 25 -9.06 -4.62 -6.44
CA THR A 25 -8.27 -5.52 -5.59
C THR A 25 -6.79 -5.48 -5.96
N VAL A 26 -6.45 -5.49 -7.25
CA VAL A 26 -5.06 -5.37 -7.71
C VAL A 26 -4.45 -4.04 -7.26
N SER A 27 -5.18 -2.93 -7.41
CA SER A 27 -4.71 -1.61 -7.00
C SER A 27 -4.51 -1.52 -5.49
N ALA A 28 -5.43 -2.10 -4.70
CA ALA A 28 -5.32 -2.15 -3.25
C ALA A 28 -4.12 -2.99 -2.80
N ARG A 29 -3.89 -4.14 -3.44
CA ARG A 29 -2.74 -5.02 -3.17
C ARG A 29 -1.42 -4.32 -3.46
N GLN A 30 -1.26 -3.69 -4.62
CA GLN A 30 -0.05 -2.95 -4.97
C GLN A 30 0.25 -1.85 -3.93
N LYS A 31 -0.78 -1.17 -3.44
CA LYS A 31 -0.63 -0.16 -2.39
C LYS A 31 -0.18 -0.75 -1.05
N LEU A 32 -0.69 -1.92 -0.66
CA LEU A 32 -0.25 -2.61 0.55
C LEU A 32 1.19 -3.13 0.43
N GLU A 33 1.56 -3.70 -0.71
CA GLU A 33 2.92 -4.18 -0.99
C GLU A 33 3.93 -3.02 -0.92
N SER A 34 3.62 -1.86 -1.52
CA SER A 34 4.45 -0.65 -1.41
C SER A 34 4.63 -0.22 0.05
N GLN A 35 3.55 -0.16 0.83
CA GLN A 35 3.63 0.21 2.23
C GLN A 35 4.40 -0.82 3.07
N GLN A 36 4.25 -2.11 2.77
CA GLN A 36 5.00 -3.16 3.46
C GLN A 36 6.50 -2.97 3.24
N GLN A 37 6.91 -2.78 1.99
CA GLN A 37 8.31 -2.63 1.63
C GLN A 37 8.94 -1.40 2.29
N GLU A 38 8.21 -0.28 2.35
CA GLU A 38 8.63 0.93 3.07
C GLU A 38 8.83 0.65 4.56
N ASN A 39 7.85 0.01 5.22
CA ASN A 39 7.93 -0.27 6.66
C ASN A 39 9.00 -1.31 7.00
N LEU A 40 9.23 -2.31 6.13
CA LEU A 40 10.35 -3.24 6.27
C LEU A 40 11.69 -2.52 6.13
N GLY A 41 11.79 -1.52 5.24
CA GLY A 41 12.95 -0.65 5.15
C GLY A 41 13.22 0.08 6.46
N VAL A 42 12.20 0.73 7.02
CA VAL A 42 12.29 1.46 8.30
C VAL A 42 12.63 0.51 9.45
N GLN A 43 12.03 -0.68 9.53
CA GLN A 43 12.35 -1.68 10.55
C GLN A 43 13.82 -2.11 10.49
N LYS A 44 14.36 -2.29 9.28
CA LYS A 44 15.79 -2.60 9.08
C LYS A 44 16.68 -1.45 9.55
N GLU A 45 16.31 -0.21 9.26
CA GLU A 45 17.04 0.96 9.77
C GLU A 45 17.03 0.99 11.31
N PHE A 46 15.89 0.73 11.95
CA PHE A 46 15.79 0.62 13.41
C PHE A 46 16.70 -0.46 14.01
N ALA A 47 16.93 -1.56 13.32
CA ALA A 47 17.83 -2.63 13.75
C ALA A 47 19.31 -2.21 13.70
N THR A 48 19.65 -1.18 12.93
CA THR A 48 21.02 -0.64 12.81
C THR A 48 21.30 0.55 13.73
N LEU A 49 20.28 1.09 14.40
CA LEU A 49 20.43 2.21 15.32
C LEU A 49 21.15 1.81 16.60
N SER A 50 21.97 2.71 17.13
CA SER A 50 22.55 2.59 18.46
C SER A 50 21.48 2.77 19.55
N ASP A 51 21.72 2.21 20.73
CA ASP A 51 20.76 2.26 21.85
C ASP A 51 20.53 3.69 22.38
N ASP A 52 21.46 4.61 22.13
CA ASP A 52 21.39 6.03 22.49
C ASP A 52 20.86 6.94 21.35
N ALA A 53 20.44 6.36 20.23
CA ALA A 53 19.94 7.11 19.08
C ALA A 53 18.67 7.90 19.44
N ASN A 54 18.60 9.15 18.99
CA ASN A 54 17.43 10.00 19.16
C ASN A 54 16.47 9.81 17.98
N VAL A 55 15.25 9.36 18.26
CA VAL A 55 14.19 9.19 17.24
C VAL A 55 13.23 10.38 17.29
N TYR A 56 12.85 10.87 16.11
CA TYR A 56 11.93 12.00 15.97
C TYR A 56 10.82 11.67 14.96
N LYS A 57 9.62 12.12 15.29
CA LYS A 57 8.42 12.00 14.49
C LYS A 57 8.06 13.37 13.91
N LEU A 58 7.95 13.49 12.59
CA LEU A 58 7.46 14.71 11.95
C LEU A 58 5.93 14.79 12.10
N VAL A 59 5.42 15.90 12.62
CA VAL A 59 4.00 16.20 12.74
C VAL A 59 3.78 17.62 12.20
N GLY A 60 3.23 17.72 10.99
CA GLY A 60 3.13 18.99 10.27
C GLY A 60 4.53 19.59 10.02
N PRO A 61 4.78 20.86 10.42
CA PRO A 61 6.10 21.48 10.25
C PRO A 61 7.11 21.18 11.38
N VAL A 62 6.75 20.34 12.38
CA VAL A 62 7.54 20.17 13.62
C VAL A 62 8.05 18.74 13.80
N LEU A 63 9.29 18.59 14.28
CA LEU A 63 9.86 17.31 14.72
C LEU A 63 9.66 17.13 16.23
N LEU A 64 9.02 16.04 16.62
CA LEU A 64 8.73 15.71 18.01
C LEU A 64 9.57 14.52 18.43
N LYS A 65 10.32 14.66 19.53
CA LYS A 65 11.14 13.56 20.05
C LYS A 65 10.22 12.41 20.50
N GLN A 66 10.49 11.21 20.02
CA GLN A 66 9.74 10.00 20.37
C GLN A 66 10.68 8.99 21.03
N ASP A 67 10.13 8.17 21.92
CA ASP A 67 10.86 7.06 22.48
C ASP A 67 11.16 6.01 21.39
N THR A 68 12.40 5.50 21.39
CA THR A 68 12.87 4.55 20.37
C THR A 68 12.09 3.23 20.41
N SER A 69 11.71 2.76 21.59
CA SER A 69 10.95 1.51 21.74
C SER A 69 9.51 1.68 21.26
N GLU A 70 8.89 2.83 21.55
CA GLU A 70 7.55 3.18 21.06
C GLU A 70 7.52 3.30 19.52
N ALA A 71 8.55 3.92 18.94
CA ALA A 71 8.68 4.06 17.50
C ALA A 71 8.85 2.69 16.81
N ARG A 72 9.69 1.80 17.36
CA ARG A 72 9.85 0.41 16.88
C ARG A 72 8.52 -0.36 16.93
N SER A 73 7.84 -0.34 18.08
CA SER A 73 6.55 -1.03 18.25
C SER A 73 5.49 -0.52 17.28
N THR A 74 5.50 0.77 16.94
CA THR A 74 4.58 1.35 15.94
C THR A 74 4.84 0.79 14.54
N VAL A 75 6.11 0.64 14.16
CA VAL A 75 6.49 0.05 12.85
C VAL A 75 6.12 -1.42 12.79
N ASP A 76 6.42 -2.18 13.85
CA ASP A 76 6.11 -3.60 13.94
C ASP A 76 4.59 -3.84 13.88
N GLY A 77 3.80 -3.11 14.66
CA GLY A 77 2.33 -3.20 14.61
C GLY A 77 1.74 -2.84 13.25
N ARG A 78 2.38 -1.92 12.52
CA ARG A 78 1.97 -1.60 11.14
C ARG A 78 2.30 -2.73 10.17
N LEU A 79 3.45 -3.37 10.30
CA LEU A 79 3.82 -4.54 9.49
C LEU A 79 2.85 -5.70 9.73
N GLU A 80 2.54 -6.00 11.00
CA GLU A 80 1.57 -7.04 11.35
C GLU A 80 0.19 -6.79 10.74
N PHE A 81 -0.28 -5.53 10.81
CA PHE A 81 -1.53 -5.13 10.18
C PHE A 81 -1.50 -5.35 8.66
N ILE A 82 -0.45 -4.86 7.98
CA ILE A 82 -0.33 -4.99 6.53
C ILE A 82 -0.26 -6.47 6.13
N GLU A 83 0.49 -7.29 6.83
CA GLU A 83 0.55 -8.73 6.57
C GLU A 83 -0.80 -9.42 6.77
N LYS A 84 -1.57 -9.02 7.79
CA LYS A 84 -2.91 -9.53 8.02
C LYS A 84 -3.86 -9.14 6.89
N GLU A 85 -3.80 -7.90 6.42
CA GLU A 85 -4.62 -7.43 5.29
C GLU A 85 -4.22 -8.10 3.97
N MET A 86 -2.92 -8.28 3.71
CA MET A 86 -2.46 -9.04 2.55
C MET A 86 -2.90 -10.50 2.61
N ARG A 87 -2.84 -11.14 3.79
CA ARG A 87 -3.39 -12.49 3.99
C ARG A 87 -4.89 -12.51 3.71
N ARG A 88 -5.67 -11.54 4.21
CA ARG A 88 -7.11 -11.44 3.91
C ARG A 88 -7.41 -11.32 2.41
N MET A 89 -6.62 -10.53 1.68
CA MET A 89 -6.75 -10.41 0.22
C MET A 89 -6.35 -11.68 -0.53
N GLN A 90 -5.46 -12.50 0.04
CA GLN A 90 -5.06 -13.79 -0.54
C GLN A 90 -6.01 -14.93 -0.14
N THR A 91 -6.60 -14.87 1.06
CA THR A 91 -7.62 -15.79 1.56
C THR A 91 -9.01 -15.43 1.05
N VAL A 92 -9.11 -14.93 -0.18
CA VAL A 92 -10.35 -15.04 -0.96
C VAL A 92 -10.26 -16.29 -1.87
N PRO A 93 -10.27 -17.53 -1.33
CA PRO A 93 -10.73 -18.68 -2.08
C PRO A 93 -12.18 -18.97 -1.68
N GLU A 94 -13.04 -18.96 -2.70
CA GLU A 94 -14.37 -19.58 -2.71
C GLU A 94 -15.36 -19.11 -1.64
N HIS A 95 -15.90 -17.90 -1.77
CA HIS A 95 -17.35 -17.59 -1.69
C HIS A 95 -17.50 -16.08 -1.89
N PHE A 96 -17.92 -15.72 -3.10
CA PHE A 96 -18.29 -14.36 -3.45
C PHE A 96 -19.66 -14.07 -2.80
N ASP A 97 -19.66 -13.52 -1.57
CA ASP A 97 -20.86 -12.96 -0.92
C ASP A 97 -20.55 -11.54 -0.41
N SER A 98 -21.13 -10.55 -1.10
CA SER A 98 -20.73 -9.14 -1.11
C SER A 98 -21.31 -8.29 0.04
N SER A 99 -21.73 -8.89 1.15
CA SER A 99 -22.62 -8.22 2.11
C SER A 99 -21.97 -7.38 3.21
N ASP A 100 -20.63 -7.34 3.37
CA ASP A 100 -20.02 -6.82 4.62
C ASP A 100 -18.99 -5.67 4.49
N LEU A 101 -19.10 -4.79 3.48
CA LEU A 101 -18.23 -3.61 3.33
C LEU A 101 -18.86 -2.28 3.75
N ARG A 102 -19.36 -2.19 4.99
CA ARG A 102 -19.69 -0.89 5.60
C ARG A 102 -19.09 -0.78 7.00
N THR A 103 -17.87 -0.22 7.06
CA THR A 103 -17.34 0.72 8.09
C THR A 103 -15.81 0.58 8.17
N THR A 104 -15.05 1.49 7.56
CA THR A 104 -13.60 1.63 7.83
C THR A 104 -13.36 2.80 8.80
N PRO A 105 -12.82 2.57 10.02
CA PRO A 105 -12.79 3.60 11.08
C PRO A 105 -11.60 4.58 11.03
N TYR A 106 -10.71 4.55 10.03
CA TYR A 106 -9.41 5.25 10.10
C TYR A 106 -9.11 6.22 8.95
N ALA A 107 -10.12 7.00 8.51
CA ALA A 107 -9.91 8.10 7.56
C ALA A 107 -9.04 9.26 8.13
N HIS A 108 -8.71 9.25 9.42
CA HIS A 108 -8.05 10.35 10.13
C HIS A 108 -6.55 10.15 10.43
N LEU A 109 -5.93 9.01 10.08
CA LEU A 109 -4.52 8.75 10.43
C LEU A 109 -3.55 9.41 9.44
N PRO A 110 -2.43 9.98 9.92
CA PRO A 110 -1.45 10.67 9.09
C PRO A 110 -0.74 9.71 8.13
N ARG A 111 -0.47 10.20 6.93
CA ARG A 111 0.11 9.44 5.82
C ARG A 111 1.64 9.39 5.95
N PRO A 112 2.31 8.36 5.41
CA PRO A 112 3.78 8.27 5.42
C PRO A 112 4.49 9.49 4.81
N SER A 113 3.86 10.14 3.82
CA SER A 113 4.30 11.43 3.25
C SER A 113 4.44 12.55 4.28
N ASP A 114 3.80 12.39 5.43
CA ASP A 114 3.79 13.36 6.52
C ASP A 114 5.02 13.17 7.43
N TYR A 115 5.87 12.17 7.15
CA TYR A 115 7.15 11.94 7.82
C TYR A 115 8.35 12.25 6.92
N SER A 116 9.33 13.02 7.42
CA SER A 116 10.61 13.27 6.76
C SER A 116 11.78 12.97 7.71
N ILE A 117 12.79 12.28 7.20
CA ILE A 117 14.01 11.94 7.95
C ILE A 117 15.17 12.72 7.29
N ARG A 118 15.91 13.51 8.08
CA ARG A 118 17.10 14.22 7.61
C ARG A 118 18.36 13.54 8.12
N THR A 119 19.11 12.95 7.20
CA THR A 119 20.51 12.56 7.37
C THR A 119 21.37 13.38 6.40
N GLY A 120 22.34 14.12 6.93
CA GLY A 120 23.50 14.62 6.16
C GLY A 120 23.20 15.37 4.86
N GLY A 121 22.41 16.45 4.89
CA GLY A 121 22.54 17.57 3.94
C GLY A 121 22.26 17.33 2.45
N VAL A 122 21.66 16.21 2.01
CA VAL A 122 21.30 16.01 0.60
C VAL A 122 19.89 15.44 0.46
N LEU A 123 19.03 16.16 -0.28
CA LEU A 123 17.67 15.73 -0.63
C LEU A 123 17.74 14.82 -1.86
N SER A 124 17.73 13.50 -1.67
CA SER A 124 17.76 12.54 -2.77
C SER A 124 16.37 11.93 -3.02
N ARG A 125 15.79 12.26 -4.17
CA ARG A 125 14.61 11.56 -4.74
C ARG A 125 15.10 10.27 -5.40
N ALA A 126 14.67 9.12 -4.90
CA ALA A 126 14.96 7.83 -5.52
C ALA A 126 14.32 7.77 -6.93
N LYS A 127 15.12 7.99 -7.98
CA LYS A 127 14.75 7.66 -9.35
C LYS A 127 15.07 6.18 -9.57
N GLY A 128 14.05 5.33 -9.55
CA GLY A 128 14.14 3.95 -10.01
C GLY A 128 13.66 3.85 -11.45
N GLN A 129 14.56 3.46 -12.37
CA GLN A 129 14.20 3.06 -13.74
C GLN A 129 13.36 1.78 -13.66
N PRO A 130 12.20 1.66 -14.36
CA PRO A 130 11.46 0.40 -14.36
C PRO A 130 12.29 -0.73 -15.02
N PRO A 131 12.22 -1.97 -14.50
CA PRO A 131 12.95 -3.10 -15.06
C PRO A 131 12.47 -3.43 -16.47
N LYS A 132 13.42 -3.76 -17.36
CA LYS A 132 13.13 -4.19 -18.73
C LYS A 132 12.51 -5.60 -18.68
N ILE A 133 11.30 -5.73 -19.21
CA ILE A 133 10.65 -7.01 -19.50
C ILE A 133 10.76 -7.27 -21.00
N ASP A 134 11.37 -8.38 -21.38
CA ASP A 134 11.46 -8.84 -22.76
C ASP A 134 10.10 -9.37 -23.21
N GLY A 135 9.33 -8.57 -23.96
CA GLY A 135 8.07 -9.01 -24.54
C GLY A 135 7.00 -7.93 -24.79
N GLY A 136 7.35 -6.76 -25.35
CA GLY A 136 6.44 -5.80 -25.99
C GLY A 136 5.55 -4.94 -25.07
N TYR A 137 5.15 -3.72 -25.42
CA TYR A 137 5.87 -2.61 -26.06
C TYR A 137 5.96 -1.47 -25.03
N PRO A 138 7.06 -0.71 -24.96
CA PRO A 138 7.10 0.53 -24.21
C PRO A 138 6.41 1.61 -25.03
N THR A 139 5.54 2.41 -24.42
CA THR A 139 5.19 3.71 -24.99
C THR A 139 5.44 4.85 -24.00
N PRO A 140 5.87 6.01 -24.53
CA PRO A 140 6.82 6.89 -23.87
C PRO A 140 6.18 8.20 -23.37
N TRP A 141 7.02 8.96 -22.66
CA TRP A 141 6.86 10.33 -22.17
C TRP A 141 6.05 11.28 -23.05
N ILE A 142 5.27 12.14 -22.41
CA ILE A 142 4.93 13.46 -22.95
C ILE A 142 5.53 14.50 -21.99
N GLU A 143 6.57 15.18 -22.47
CA GLU A 143 7.04 16.47 -21.94
C GLU A 143 6.04 17.58 -22.32
N MET A 144 5.75 18.47 -21.38
CA MET A 144 6.09 19.90 -21.47
C MET A 144 6.43 20.41 -20.07
#